data_AF-A0A2E9T5K5-F1
#
_entry.id   AF-A0A2E9T5K5-F1
#
_cell.length_a   1.000
_cell.length_b   1.000
_cell.length_c   1.000
_cell.angle_alpha   90.00
_cell.angle_beta   90.00
_cell.angle_gamma   90.00
#
_symmetry.space_group_name_H-M   'P 1'
#
loop_
_entity.id
_entity.type
_entity.pdbx_description
1 polymer ?
#
loop_
_entity_poly.entity_id
_entity_poly.type
_entity_poly.pdbx_seq_one_letter_code
_entity_poly.pdbx_strand_id
1 'polypeptide(L)'
;MKTITLNSDHVGILSSCLCLTHCILTPLFFLYQVEISSITNGGNFFWYSLNYFFLLISFFAVGRSIKNSSKKSIKILMLISWFFLSGLILNEQLELFTVPEFFSYSAAISLCSLHIYNLNFCRCEDENCCDNSVKK
;
A
#
# COMPACT_ATOMS: atom_id res chain seq x y z
N MET A 1 -11.55 13.49 24.96
CA MET A 1 -11.01 13.78 23.61
C MET A 1 -11.33 12.58 22.74
N LYS A 2 -12.36 12.67 21.89
CA LYS A 2 -12.84 11.55 21.07
C LYS A 2 -11.86 11.37 19.92
N THR A 3 -10.83 10.56 20.12
CA THR A 3 -9.87 10.23 19.06
C THR A 3 -10.67 9.57 17.95
N ILE A 4 -10.80 10.25 16.82
CA ILE A 4 -11.30 9.65 15.59
C ILE A 4 -10.30 8.55 15.27
N THR A 5 -10.58 7.31 15.70
CA THR A 5 -9.79 6.14 15.35
C THR A 5 -10.08 5.84 13.89
N LEU A 6 -9.53 6.68 13.00
CA LEU A 6 -9.51 6.40 11.58
C LEU A 6 -8.87 5.03 11.42
N ASN A 7 -9.69 4.08 11.01
CA ASN A 7 -9.33 2.69 10.92
C ASN A 7 -8.11 2.56 10.01
N SER A 8 -7.02 2.05 10.57
CA SER A 8 -5.74 1.91 9.87
C SER A 8 -5.89 1.19 8.53
N ASP A 9 -6.81 0.24 8.46
CA ASP A 9 -7.14 -0.49 7.23
C ASP A 9 -7.80 0.38 6.17
N HIS A 10 -8.63 1.36 6.52
CA HIS A 10 -9.17 2.30 5.53
C HIS A 10 -8.07 3.20 4.96
N VAL A 11 -7.12 3.63 5.79
CA VAL A 11 -5.94 4.39 5.33
C VAL A 11 -5.06 3.50 4.43
N GLY A 12 -4.90 2.23 4.78
CA GLY A 12 -4.18 1.24 3.98
C GLY A 12 -4.84 0.98 2.62
N ILE A 13 -6.16 0.82 2.58
CA ILE A 13 -6.95 0.67 1.34
C ILE A 13 -6.78 1.92 0.47
N LEU A 14 -6.99 3.11 1.05
CA LEU A 14 -6.89 4.36 0.29
C LEU A 14 -5.47 4.55 -0.27
N SER A 15 -4.44 4.30 0.55
CA SER A 15 -3.05 4.40 0.12
C SER A 15 -2.72 3.39 -0.98
N SER A 16 -3.25 2.17 -0.90
CA SER A 16 -3.01 1.14 -1.92
C SER A 16 -3.74 1.45 -3.23
N CYS A 17 -4.97 1.98 -3.16
CA CYS A 17 -5.71 2.44 -4.33
C CYS A 17 -5.03 3.64 -5.01
N LEU A 18 -4.57 4.62 -4.23
CA LEU A 18 -3.83 5.78 -4.77
C LEU A 18 -2.52 5.34 -5.43
N CYS A 19 -1.79 4.40 -4.82
CA CYS A 19 -0.58 3.82 -5.43
C CYS A 19 -0.92 3.11 -6.76
N LEU A 20 -2.01 2.35 -6.83
CA LEU A 20 -2.47 1.70 -8.05
C LEU A 20 -2.81 2.70 -9.16
N THR A 21 -3.62 3.70 -8.83
CA THR A 21 -4.00 4.75 -9.78
C THR A 21 -2.76 5.50 -10.26
N HIS A 22 -1.82 5.81 -9.37
CA HIS A 22 -0.55 6.44 -9.71
C HIS A 22 0.26 5.59 -10.68
N CYS A 23 0.44 4.30 -10.40
CA CYS A 23 1.18 3.40 -11.29
C CYS A 23 0.51 3.34 -12.68
N ILE A 24 -0.83 3.25 -12.78
CA ILE A 24 -1.54 3.22 -14.08
C ILE A 24 -1.37 4.53 -14.87
N LEU A 25 -1.36 5.66 -14.17
CA LEU A 25 -1.22 6.98 -14.79
C LEU A 25 0.23 7.29 -15.17
N THR A 26 1.22 6.63 -14.58
CA THR A 26 2.65 6.89 -14.82
C THR A 26 3.07 6.72 -16.28
N PRO A 27 2.76 5.62 -17.00
CA PRO A 27 3.10 5.50 -18.41
C PRO A 27 2.36 6.52 -19.27
N LEU A 28 1.11 6.87 -18.93
CA LEU A 28 0.36 7.92 -19.63
C LEU A 28 1.00 9.29 -19.44
N PHE A 29 1.39 9.63 -18.21
CA PHE A 29 2.04 10.91 -17.89
C PHE A 29 3.37 11.05 -18.61
N PHE A 30 4.14 9.97 -18.76
CA PHE A 30 5.41 9.97 -19.47
C PHE A 30 5.24 10.18 -20.98
N LEU A 31 4.18 9.64 -21.60
CA LEU A 31 3.85 9.89 -23.00
C LEU A 31 3.54 11.37 -23.28
N TYR A 32 2.85 12.06 -22.36
CA TYR A 32 2.54 13.50 -22.49
C TYR A 32 3.73 14.42 -22.13
N GLN A 33 4.61 14.01 -21.22
CA GLN A 33 5.76 14.81 -20.78
C GLN A 33 6.86 14.98 -21.84
N VAL A 34 6.89 14.15 -22.89
CA VAL A 34 7.83 14.32 -24.02
C VAL A 34 7.67 15.71 -24.66
N GLU A 35 6.49 16.33 -24.58
CA GLU A 35 6.21 17.64 -25.15
C GLU A 35 6.47 18.81 -24.17
N ILE A 36 6.30 18.59 -22.85
CA ILE A 36 6.33 19.66 -21.81
C ILE A 36 7.67 19.75 -21.05
N SER A 37 8.50 18.72 -21.12
CA SER A 37 9.81 18.64 -20.45
C SER A 37 10.83 19.71 -20.90
N SER A 38 10.59 20.39 -22.02
CA SER A 38 11.38 21.55 -22.44
C SER A 38 11.08 22.84 -21.65
N ILE A 39 9.98 22.89 -20.88
CA ILE A 39 9.49 24.10 -20.20
C ILE A 39 9.54 23.99 -18.67
N THR A 40 9.42 22.78 -18.10
CA THR A 40 9.40 22.61 -16.63
C THR A 40 10.37 21.53 -16.13
N ASN A 41 11.49 21.96 -15.53
CA ASN A 41 12.52 21.07 -14.95
C ASN A 41 12.06 20.26 -13.71
N GLY A 42 10.78 20.33 -13.31
CA GLY A 42 10.29 19.79 -12.03
C GLY A 42 9.19 18.73 -12.10
N GLY A 43 8.56 18.51 -13.27
CA GLY A 43 7.40 17.62 -13.39
C GLY A 43 7.68 16.16 -13.03
N ASN A 44 8.84 15.64 -13.45
CA ASN A 44 9.25 14.26 -13.12
C ASN A 44 9.55 14.09 -11.62
N PHE A 45 10.22 15.07 -11.00
CA PHE A 45 10.61 14.95 -9.59
C PHE A 45 9.41 14.83 -8.64
N PHE A 46 8.36 15.62 -8.88
CA PHE A 46 7.14 15.54 -8.09
C PHE A 46 6.42 14.20 -8.26
N TRP A 47 6.34 13.70 -9.49
CA TRP A 47 5.68 12.43 -9.80
C TRP A 47 6.36 11.23 -9.13
N TYR A 48 7.70 11.16 -9.19
CA TYR A 48 8.45 10.10 -8.50
C TYR A 48 8.37 10.21 -6.97
N SER A 49 8.25 11.43 -6.42
CA SER A 49 8.14 11.64 -4.98
C SER A 49 6.84 11.06 -4.38
N LEU A 50 5.76 10.99 -5.17
CA LEU A 50 4.49 10.41 -4.74
C LEU A 50 4.60 8.91 -4.42
N ASN A 51 5.41 8.16 -5.16
CA ASN A 51 5.65 6.74 -4.90
C ASN A 51 6.20 6.51 -3.48
N TYR A 52 7.22 7.28 -3.09
CA TYR A 52 7.79 7.21 -1.74
C TYR A 52 6.78 7.59 -0.67
N PHE A 53 5.96 8.61 -0.94
CA PHE A 53 4.92 9.08 -0.02
C PHE A 53 3.85 8.01 0.23
N PHE A 54 3.33 7.38 -0.83
CA PHE A 54 2.35 6.30 -0.70
C PHE A 54 2.94 5.06 -0.02
N LEU A 55 4.20 4.72 -0.30
CA LEU A 55 4.89 3.62 0.38
C LEU A 55 5.00 3.85 1.89
N LEU A 56 5.35 5.07 2.29
CA LEU A 56 5.49 5.46 3.68
C LEU A 56 4.14 5.42 4.42
N ILE A 57 3.07 5.93 3.82
CA ILE A 57 1.72 5.84 4.40
C ILE A 57 1.29 4.38 4.53
N SER A 58 1.51 3.58 3.49
CA SER A 58 1.21 2.15 3.48
C SER A 58 1.94 1.41 4.59
N PHE A 59 3.22 1.75 4.86
CA PHE A 59 3.99 1.16 5.95
C PHE A 59 3.34 1.40 7.32
N PHE A 60 2.92 2.64 7.61
CA PHE A 60 2.22 2.96 8.85
C PHE A 60 0.88 2.23 8.94
N ALA A 61 0.14 2.14 7.84
CA ALA A 61 -1.14 1.44 7.77
C ALA A 61 -0.98 -0.06 8.06
N VAL A 62 0.02 -0.71 7.48
CA VAL A 62 0.36 -2.12 7.72
C VAL A 62 0.82 -2.32 9.17
N GLY A 63 1.73 -1.49 9.68
CA GLY A 63 2.23 -1.61 11.04
C GLY A 63 1.15 -1.52 12.11
N ARG A 64 0.14 -0.66 11.90
CA ARG A 64 -1.00 -0.54 12.82
C ARG A 64 -2.07 -1.60 12.58
N SER A 65 -2.26 -2.07 11.34
CA SER A 65 -3.12 -3.22 11.02
C SER A 65 -2.61 -4.53 11.65
N ILE A 66 -1.29 -4.77 11.61
CA ILE A 66 -0.62 -5.90 12.27
C ILE A 66 -0.86 -5.91 13.79
N LYS A 67 -0.85 -4.73 14.43
CA LYS A 67 -1.13 -4.62 15.87
C LYS A 67 -2.58 -4.97 16.21
N ASN A 68 -3.52 -4.61 15.34
CA ASN A 68 -4.95 -4.80 15.58
C ASN A 68 -5.52 -6.15 15.08
N SER A 69 -4.73 -6.91 14.32
CA SER A 69 -5.14 -8.21 13.77
C SER A 69 -4.97 -9.34 14.80
N SER A 70 -5.91 -10.28 14.85
CA SER A 70 -5.85 -11.44 15.76
C SER A 70 -4.98 -12.59 15.22
N LYS A 71 -4.95 -12.80 13.89
CA LYS A 71 -4.26 -13.93 13.27
C LYS A 71 -2.82 -13.59 12.86
N LYS A 72 -1.85 -14.35 13.40
CA LYS A 72 -0.43 -14.22 13.03
C LYS A 72 -0.17 -14.41 11.53
N SER A 73 -0.94 -15.28 10.84
CA SER A 73 -0.76 -15.52 9.40
C SER A 73 -1.04 -14.28 8.54
N ILE A 74 -2.10 -13.52 8.86
CA ILE A 74 -2.42 -12.29 8.13
C ILE A 74 -1.37 -11.21 8.37
N LYS A 75 -0.86 -11.11 9.60
CA LYS A 75 0.24 -10.19 9.93
C LYS A 75 1.46 -10.41 9.05
N ILE A 76 1.86 -11.68 8.90
CA ILE A 76 3.01 -12.07 8.07
C ILE A 76 2.71 -11.78 6.59
N LEU A 77 1.51 -12.12 6.09
CA LEU A 77 1.14 -11.83 4.70
C LEU A 77 1.16 -10.34 4.38
N MET A 78 0.60 -9.49 5.25
CA MET A 78 0.61 -8.04 5.04
C MET A 78 2.03 -7.48 4.99
N LEU A 79 2.91 -7.96 5.87
CA LEU A 79 4.30 -7.53 5.89
C LEU A 79 5.05 -7.97 4.62
N ILE A 80 4.89 -9.23 4.20
CA ILE A 80 5.50 -9.77 2.98
C ILE A 80 5.01 -9.01 1.75
N SER A 81 3.70 -8.80 1.62
CA SER A 81 3.11 -8.05 0.50
C SER A 81 3.60 -6.61 0.46
N TRP A 82 3.76 -5.95 1.62
CA TRP A 82 4.33 -4.61 1.68
C TRP A 82 5.80 -4.59 1.26
N PHE A 83 6.63 -5.50 1.76
CA PHE A 83 8.03 -5.61 1.34
C PHE A 83 8.14 -5.87 -0.16
N PHE A 84 7.31 -6.76 -0.70
CA PHE A 84 7.28 -7.07 -2.12
C PHE A 84 6.93 -5.84 -2.97
N LEU A 85 5.86 -5.12 -2.60
CA LEU A 85 5.49 -3.86 -3.26
C LEU A 85 6.61 -2.82 -3.17
N SER A 86 7.22 -2.68 -1.98
CA SER A 86 8.33 -1.73 -1.77
C SER A 86 9.55 -2.05 -2.63
N GLY A 87 9.90 -3.34 -2.74
CA GLY A 87 11.02 -3.79 -3.56
C GLY A 87 10.79 -3.52 -5.03
N LEU A 88 9.56 -3.72 -5.52
CA LEU A 88 9.20 -3.44 -6.92
C LEU A 88 9.28 -1.95 -7.25
N ILE A 89 8.70 -1.08 -6.41
CA ILE A 89 8.74 0.38 -6.60
C ILE A 89 10.18 0.92 -6.53
N LEU A 90 10.98 0.46 -5.56
CA LEU A 90 12.38 0.87 -5.44
C LEU A 90 13.22 0.37 -6.61
N ASN A 91 12.97 -0.86 -7.08
CA ASN A 91 13.64 -1.40 -8.25
C ASN A 91 13.37 -0.57 -9.51
N GLU A 92 12.12 -0.14 -9.69
CA GLU A 92 11.72 0.74 -10.79
C GLU A 92 12.40 2.11 -10.71
N GLN A 93 12.46 2.72 -9.53
CA GLN A 93 13.10 4.03 -9.34
C GLN A 93 14.63 4.02 -9.44
N LEU A 94 15.27 2.91 -9.08
CA LEU A 94 16.71 2.74 -9.20
C LEU A 94 17.13 2.16 -10.56
N GLU A 95 16.16 1.82 -11.43
CA GLU A 95 16.36 1.20 -12.74
C GLU A 95 17.29 -0.02 -12.72
N LEU A 96 17.34 -0.77 -11.59
CA LEU A 96 18.25 -1.89 -11.40
C LEU A 96 17.94 -3.05 -12.34
N PHE A 97 16.64 -3.35 -12.49
CA PHE A 97 16.13 -4.39 -13.38
C PHE A 97 14.89 -3.91 -14.11
N THR A 98 14.78 -4.23 -15.40
CA THR A 98 13.60 -3.94 -16.22
C THR A 98 12.50 -4.94 -15.88
N VAL A 99 11.75 -4.63 -14.81
CA VAL A 99 10.61 -5.44 -14.37
C VAL A 99 9.33 -4.83 -14.93
N PRO A 100 8.44 -5.62 -15.55
CA PRO A 100 7.16 -5.12 -16.00
C PRO A 100 6.33 -4.55 -14.84
N GLU A 101 5.72 -3.38 -15.04
CA GLU A 101 4.85 -2.72 -14.04
C GLU A 101 3.68 -3.60 -13.57
N PHE A 102 3.31 -4.62 -14.35
CA PHE A 102 2.31 -5.62 -13.99
C PHE A 102 2.52 -6.21 -12.59
N PHE A 103 3.78 -6.46 -12.21
CA PHE A 103 4.08 -6.99 -10.88
C PHE A 103 3.73 -5.98 -9.79
N SER A 104 4.04 -4.69 -9.98
CA SER A 104 3.70 -3.62 -9.05
C SER A 104 2.18 -3.49 -8.87
N TYR A 105 1.40 -3.60 -9.96
CA TYR A 105 -0.07 -3.62 -9.89
C TYR A 105 -0.58 -4.80 -9.07
N SER A 106 -0.07 -6.00 -9.36
CA SER A 106 -0.48 -7.22 -8.66
C SER A 106 -0.17 -7.15 -7.15
N ALA A 107 0.99 -6.58 -6.79
CA ALA A 107 1.42 -6.41 -5.42
C ALA A 107 0.53 -5.40 -4.66
N ALA A 108 0.20 -4.28 -5.30
CA ALA A 108 -0.67 -3.25 -4.72
C ALA A 108 -2.11 -3.75 -4.54
N ILE A 109 -2.66 -4.50 -5.51
CA ILE A 109 -3.99 -5.14 -5.40
C ILE A 109 -4.00 -6.15 -4.26
N SER A 110 -2.95 -6.97 -4.15
CA SER A 110 -2.82 -7.98 -3.09
C SER A 110 -2.79 -7.33 -1.71
N LEU A 111 -2.00 -6.27 -1.54
CA LEU A 111 -1.91 -5.53 -0.28
C LEU A 111 -3.25 -4.85 0.07
N CYS A 112 -3.93 -4.27 -0.91
CA CYS A 112 -5.27 -3.69 -0.73
C CYS A 112 -6.28 -4.76 -0.28
N SER A 113 -6.29 -5.90 -0.94
CA SER A 113 -7.18 -7.03 -0.62
C SER A 113 -6.91 -7.58 0.79
N LEU A 114 -5.64 -7.61 1.23
CA LEU A 114 -5.29 -7.99 2.59
C LEU A 114 -5.81 -6.99 3.64
N HIS A 115 -5.76 -5.69 3.36
CA HIS A 115 -6.37 -4.69 4.24
C HIS A 115 -7.89 -4.86 4.33
N ILE A 116 -8.58 -5.11 3.21
CA ILE A 116 -10.03 -5.38 3.19
C ILE A 116 -10.34 -6.66 3.97
N TYR A 117 -9.56 -7.72 3.75
CA TYR A 117 -9.74 -8.99 4.45
C TYR A 117 -9.53 -8.85 5.95
N ASN A 118 -8.49 -8.13 6.37
CA ASN A 118 -8.23 -7.87 7.78
C ASN A 118 -9.37 -7.08 8.45
N LEU A 119 -9.89 -6.06 7.75
CA LEU A 119 -11.02 -5.25 8.21
C LEU A 119 -12.29 -6.07 8.40
N ASN A 120 -12.61 -6.96 7.45
CA ASN A 120 -13.88 -7.73 7.47
C ASN A 120 -13.85 -8.98 8.38
N PHE A 121 -12.71 -9.64 8.57
CA PHE A 121 -12.68 -10.99 9.17
C PHE A 121 -11.75 -11.16 10.37
N CYS A 122 -10.80 -10.26 10.63
CA CYS A 122 -9.71 -10.50 11.61
C CYS A 122 -9.52 -9.36 12.62
N ARG A 123 -10.50 -8.47 12.72
CA ARG A 123 -10.43 -7.28 13.56
C ARG A 123 -11.04 -7.54 14.94
N CYS A 124 -10.26 -7.34 15.99
CA CYS A 124 -10.79 -7.29 17.35
C CYS A 124 -11.48 -5.93 17.54
N GLU A 125 -12.80 -5.95 17.68
CA GLU A 125 -13.62 -4.73 17.84
C GLU A 125 -14.00 -4.46 19.31
N ASP A 126 -13.90 -5.47 20.19
CA ASP A 126 -14.21 -5.39 21.62
C ASP A 126 -13.04 -5.89 22.49
N GLU A 127 -12.94 -5.33 23.71
CA GLU A 127 -11.91 -5.62 24.73
C GLU A 127 -11.89 -7.09 25.21
N ASN A 128 -12.82 -7.94 24.74
CA ASN A 128 -12.97 -9.35 25.13
C ASN A 128 -12.60 -10.36 24.02
N CYS A 129 -11.94 -9.94 22.94
CA CYS A 129 -11.57 -10.86 21.85
C CYS A 129 -10.27 -11.64 22.17
N CYS A 130 -10.30 -12.45 23.22
CA CYS A 130 -9.25 -13.40 23.64
C CYS A 130 -9.78 -14.37 24.71
N ASP A 131 -11.00 -14.90 24.59
CA ASP A 131 -11.37 -16.13 25.31
C ASP A 131 -11.24 -17.32 24.37
N ASN A 132 -10.42 -18.30 24.75
CA ASN A 132 -9.95 -19.41 23.91
C ASN A 132 -11.02 -20.50 23.66
N SER A 133 -12.29 -20.12 23.59
CA SER A 133 -13.42 -21.03 23.80
C SER A 133 -14.40 -21.14 22.62
N VAL A 134 -14.02 -20.86 21.37
CA VAL A 134 -14.87 -21.21 20.22
C VAL A 134 -14.07 -21.86 19.08
N LYS A 135 -13.98 -23.19 19.15
CA LYS A 135 -13.94 -24.05 17.97
C LYS A 135 -15.31 -23.96 17.28
N LYS A 136 -15.34 -23.78 15.97
CA LYS A 136 -16.39 -24.37 15.14
C LYS A 136 -15.82 -24.76 13.78
#